data_AF-A0A7Z7MX85-F1
#
_entry.id   AF-A0A7Z7MX85-F1
#
_cell.length_a   1.000
_cell.length_b   1.000
_cell.length_c   1.000
_cell.angle_alpha   90.00
_cell.angle_beta   90.00
_cell.angle_gamma   90.00
#
_symmetry.space_group_name_H-M   'P 1'
#
loop_
_entity.id
_entity.type
_entity.pdbx_description
1 polymer ?
#
loop_
_entity_poly.entity_id
_entity_poly.type
_entity_poly.pdbx_seq_one_letter_code
_entity_poly.pdbx_strand_id
1 'polypeptide(L)'
;MISVHQLHNARLAGVFVLVLLLTACASAPQLRDSTEQRLPRQSELSDVPFYAQTEYQCGPAALAMVLNHQGVDTDIETLIPQVFIPDREGSVQPEMLATVRRHERLAFPIRGSFDDLLAHLAAGDPVVVMQNLSLPVYPMWHYAVAIGYDLDDETLTLHSGEIERHTMSFSRFDATWARTDRWGFVVAKPGTLPEGITARNAVNAISAYEEAHGPEAALSSWQAMVERYPDNAVAQFALGNAYYADQQPEKALNAFQVATERDPQMGAAWLNIGLLQLQNEQPEAAREALDKAASIEGSWQARAQEVLENQLED
;
A
#
# COMPACT_ATOMS: atom_id res chain seq x y z
N MET A 1 -71.67 -24.60 24.90
CA MET A 1 -71.49 -23.63 23.79
C MET A 1 -70.20 -22.88 24.07
N ILE A 2 -69.14 -23.21 23.32
CA ILE A 2 -67.80 -22.64 23.50
C ILE A 2 -67.70 -21.39 22.62
N SER A 3 -67.35 -20.26 23.24
CA SER A 3 -67.22 -18.95 22.59
C SER A 3 -65.88 -18.86 21.86
N VAL A 4 -65.92 -18.50 20.58
CA VAL A 4 -64.76 -18.27 19.71
C VAL A 4 -64.32 -16.81 19.88
N HIS A 5 -63.07 -16.58 20.29
CA HIS A 5 -62.42 -15.27 20.25
C HIS A 5 -61.29 -15.25 19.21
N GLN A 6 -61.47 -14.35 18.26
CA GLN A 6 -60.47 -13.46 17.65
C GLN A 6 -59.09 -14.05 17.29
N LEU A 7 -58.92 -14.38 16.01
CA LEU A 7 -57.63 -14.40 15.33
C LEU A 7 -57.75 -13.68 13.99
N HIS A 8 -57.79 -12.35 14.04
CA HIS A 8 -57.49 -11.47 12.91
C HIS A 8 -56.76 -10.28 13.54
N ASN A 9 -55.44 -10.15 13.27
CA ASN A 9 -54.61 -8.93 13.39
C ASN A 9 -53.11 -9.25 13.63
N ALA A 10 -52.70 -10.49 13.87
CA ALA A 10 -51.29 -10.82 14.11
C ALA A 10 -50.38 -10.79 12.85
N ARG A 11 -50.95 -10.83 11.63
CA ARG A 11 -50.17 -10.89 10.38
C ARG A 11 -49.67 -9.54 9.86
N LEU A 12 -50.33 -8.43 10.22
CA LEU A 12 -49.90 -7.08 9.79
C LEU A 12 -48.80 -6.50 10.69
N ALA A 13 -48.77 -6.88 11.97
CA ALA A 13 -47.75 -6.42 12.91
C ALA A 13 -46.35 -6.98 12.59
N GLY A 14 -46.26 -8.24 12.13
CA GLY A 14 -44.98 -8.87 11.74
C GLY A 14 -44.33 -8.23 10.51
N VAL A 15 -45.12 -7.73 9.56
CA VAL A 15 -44.62 -7.04 8.35
C VAL A 15 -44.14 -5.63 8.69
N PHE A 16 -44.81 -4.92 9.59
CA PHE A 16 -44.38 -3.58 10.02
C PHE A 16 -43.11 -3.58 10.89
N VAL A 17 -42.92 -4.60 11.73
CA VAL A 17 -41.69 -4.74 12.55
C VAL A 17 -40.48 -5.12 11.69
N LEU A 18 -40.67 -5.89 10.60
CA LEU A 18 -39.59 -6.23 9.68
C LEU A 18 -39.11 -5.03 8.84
N VAL A 19 -40.00 -4.08 8.52
CA VAL A 19 -39.67 -2.85 7.78
C VAL A 19 -38.93 -1.83 8.65
N LEU A 20 -39.20 -1.79 9.96
CA LEU A 20 -38.52 -0.87 10.90
C LEU A 20 -37.09 -1.30 11.28
N LEU A 21 -36.70 -2.54 11.00
CA LEU A 21 -35.33 -3.03 11.19
C LEU A 21 -34.42 -2.84 9.94
N LEU A 22 -34.96 -2.26 8.86
CA LEU A 22 -34.24 -2.03 7.60
C LEU A 22 -33.85 -0.56 7.37
N THR A 23 -33.94 0.30 8.39
CA THR A 23 -33.31 1.64 8.33
C THR A 23 -31.83 1.55 8.70
N ALA A 24 -31.08 0.70 8.01
CA ALA A 24 -29.65 0.95 7.87
C ALA A 24 -29.52 2.08 6.84
N CYS A 25 -29.68 3.32 7.30
CA CYS A 25 -29.29 4.47 6.49
C CYS A 25 -27.80 4.29 6.20
N ALA A 26 -27.46 3.91 4.96
CA ALA A 26 -26.09 4.00 4.49
C ALA A 26 -25.73 5.49 4.48
N SER A 27 -25.26 5.99 5.63
CA SER A 27 -24.79 7.36 5.78
C SER A 27 -23.54 7.53 4.92
N ALA A 28 -23.42 8.67 4.25
CA ALA A 28 -22.20 9.03 3.54
C ALA A 28 -21.00 8.96 4.51
N PRO A 29 -19.81 8.58 4.01
CA PRO A 29 -18.60 8.65 4.81
C PRO A 29 -18.40 10.10 5.27
N GLN A 30 -18.27 10.32 6.58
CA GLN A 30 -18.00 11.64 7.11
C GLN A 30 -16.52 11.96 6.93
N LEU A 31 -16.24 12.92 6.06
CA LEU A 31 -14.90 13.49 5.91
C LEU A 31 -14.50 14.26 7.16
N ARG A 32 -13.21 14.27 7.49
CA ARG A 32 -12.72 15.18 8.53
C ARG A 32 -12.76 16.62 8.01
N ASP A 33 -13.15 17.56 8.86
CA ASP A 33 -13.18 19.00 8.53
C ASP A 33 -11.87 19.50 7.91
N SER A 34 -10.74 19.02 8.44
CA SER A 34 -9.41 19.39 7.94
C SER A 34 -9.08 18.80 6.58
N THR A 35 -9.70 17.69 6.18
CA THR A 35 -9.60 17.14 4.83
C THR A 35 -10.47 17.94 3.89
N GLU A 36 -11.74 18.13 4.25
CA GLU A 36 -12.71 18.84 3.41
C GLU A 36 -12.25 20.27 3.06
N GLN A 37 -11.63 20.98 4.00
CA GLN A 37 -11.12 22.34 3.78
C GLN A 37 -9.89 22.41 2.84
N ARG A 38 -9.12 21.32 2.72
CA ARG A 38 -7.88 21.29 1.92
C ARG A 38 -8.11 20.76 0.51
N LEU A 39 -9.14 19.95 0.30
CA LEU A 39 -9.42 19.35 -1.00
C LEU A 39 -10.05 20.38 -1.95
N PRO A 40 -9.71 20.37 -3.26
CA PRO A 40 -10.51 21.06 -4.25
C PRO A 40 -11.96 20.52 -4.23
N ARG A 41 -12.95 21.35 -4.61
CA ARG A 41 -14.36 20.91 -4.63
C ARG A 41 -14.59 19.73 -5.57
N GLN A 42 -13.85 19.69 -6.67
CA GLN A 42 -13.92 18.64 -7.68
C GLN A 42 -12.50 18.32 -8.15
N SER A 43 -12.22 17.06 -8.43
CA SER A 43 -10.97 16.62 -9.06
C SER A 43 -11.26 15.44 -9.97
N GLU A 44 -10.64 15.41 -11.15
CA GLU A 44 -10.72 14.26 -12.04
C GLU A 44 -9.47 14.12 -12.90
N LEU A 45 -8.99 12.88 -12.98
CA LEU A 45 -7.81 12.45 -13.72
C LEU A 45 -8.24 11.92 -15.09
N SER A 46 -8.57 12.84 -16.00
CA SER A 46 -9.07 12.51 -17.34
C SER A 46 -8.03 11.89 -18.27
N ASP A 47 -6.75 11.89 -17.86
CA ASP A 47 -5.61 11.33 -18.57
C ASP A 47 -5.34 9.86 -18.21
N VAL A 48 -6.08 9.29 -17.26
CA VAL A 48 -6.06 7.85 -17.00
C VAL A 48 -6.71 7.13 -18.18
N PRO A 49 -6.00 6.23 -18.88
CA PRO A 49 -6.58 5.52 -20.02
C PRO A 49 -7.66 4.55 -19.54
N PHE A 50 -8.65 4.30 -20.38
CA PHE A 50 -9.70 3.32 -20.10
C PHE A 50 -9.50 2.04 -20.92
N TYR A 51 -9.58 0.90 -20.24
CA TYR A 51 -9.69 -0.41 -20.87
C TYR A 51 -10.95 -1.11 -20.35
N ALA A 52 -11.85 -1.47 -21.26
CA ALA A 52 -13.10 -2.15 -20.93
C ALA A 52 -12.82 -3.52 -20.30
N GLN A 53 -13.51 -3.80 -19.20
CA GLN A 53 -13.34 -5.03 -18.43
C GLN A 53 -14.40 -6.04 -18.85
N THR A 54 -13.98 -7.20 -19.37
CA THR A 54 -14.87 -8.34 -19.59
C THR A 54 -14.81 -9.31 -18.39
N GLU A 55 -15.62 -10.38 -18.41
CA GLU A 55 -15.72 -11.33 -17.29
C GLU A 55 -14.32 -11.83 -16.84
N TYR A 56 -14.03 -11.76 -15.53
CA TYR A 56 -12.76 -12.12 -14.90
C TYR A 56 -11.52 -11.26 -15.26
N GLN A 57 -11.67 -10.15 -15.98
CA GLN A 57 -10.55 -9.28 -16.39
C GLN A 57 -10.40 -7.97 -15.60
N CYS A 58 -11.20 -7.76 -14.54
CA CYS A 58 -11.19 -6.50 -13.79
C CYS A 58 -9.82 -6.17 -13.17
N GLY A 59 -9.04 -7.18 -12.74
CA GLY A 59 -7.67 -7.00 -12.22
C GLY A 59 -6.66 -6.55 -13.28
N PRO A 60 -6.43 -7.33 -14.37
CA PRO A 60 -5.55 -6.95 -15.46
C PRO A 60 -5.89 -5.60 -16.08
N ALA A 61 -7.19 -5.31 -16.27
CA ALA A 61 -7.64 -4.02 -16.78
C ALA A 61 -7.32 -2.87 -15.81
N ALA A 62 -7.59 -3.04 -14.51
CA ALA A 62 -7.22 -2.03 -13.51
C ALA A 62 -5.71 -1.76 -13.49
N LEU A 63 -4.89 -2.82 -13.60
CA LEU A 63 -3.45 -2.68 -13.69
C LEU A 63 -3.00 -1.98 -14.97
N ALA A 64 -3.57 -2.34 -16.14
CA ALA A 64 -3.27 -1.68 -17.40
C ALA A 64 -3.50 -0.16 -17.30
N MET A 65 -4.64 0.25 -16.71
CA MET A 65 -4.98 1.66 -16.54
C MET A 65 -3.93 2.42 -15.70
N VAL A 66 -3.62 1.92 -14.50
CA VAL A 66 -2.70 2.63 -13.60
C VAL A 66 -1.22 2.52 -14.02
N LEU A 67 -0.82 1.43 -14.67
CA LEU A 67 0.54 1.27 -15.20
C LEU A 67 0.78 2.19 -16.40
N ASN A 68 -0.16 2.28 -17.35
CA ASN A 68 -0.04 3.21 -18.48
C ASN A 68 -0.09 4.67 -18.02
N HIS A 69 -0.92 5.00 -17.03
CA HIS A 69 -0.89 6.33 -16.40
C HIS A 69 0.49 6.66 -15.78
N GLN A 70 1.21 5.64 -15.30
CA GLN A 70 2.59 5.75 -14.80
C GLN A 70 3.66 5.59 -15.90
N GLY A 71 3.26 5.71 -17.17
CA GLY A 71 4.15 5.66 -18.33
C GLY A 71 4.73 4.28 -18.64
N VAL A 72 4.10 3.19 -18.17
CA VAL A 72 4.45 1.81 -18.53
C VAL A 72 3.59 1.38 -19.71
N ASP A 73 4.24 1.09 -20.84
CA ASP A 73 3.56 0.54 -22.03
C ASP A 73 3.23 -0.95 -21.80
N THR A 74 1.96 -1.24 -21.52
CA THR A 74 1.45 -2.59 -21.27
C THR A 74 -0.02 -2.69 -21.64
N ASP A 75 -0.50 -3.91 -21.90
CA ASP A 75 -1.90 -4.18 -22.23
C ASP A 75 -2.49 -5.31 -21.39
N ILE A 76 -3.82 -5.48 -21.49
CA ILE A 76 -4.55 -6.52 -20.74
C ILE A 76 -4.02 -7.91 -21.06
N GLU A 77 -3.75 -8.21 -22.33
CA GLU A 77 -3.29 -9.53 -22.78
C GLU A 77 -1.95 -9.92 -22.17
N THR A 78 -1.05 -8.95 -22.00
CA THR A 78 0.24 -9.12 -21.34
C THR A 78 0.10 -9.35 -19.84
N LEU A 79 -0.94 -8.77 -19.21
CA LEU A 79 -1.15 -8.80 -17.77
C LEU A 79 -1.97 -10.01 -17.28
N ILE A 80 -2.89 -10.54 -18.10
CA ILE A 80 -3.70 -11.73 -17.76
C ILE A 80 -2.85 -12.87 -17.17
N PRO A 81 -1.79 -13.38 -17.83
CA PRO A 81 -1.04 -14.52 -17.31
C PRO A 81 -0.25 -14.22 -16.03
N GLN A 82 -0.07 -12.95 -15.67
CA GLN A 82 0.68 -12.54 -14.48
C GLN A 82 -0.19 -12.41 -13.22
N VAL A 83 -1.50 -12.20 -13.42
CA VAL A 83 -2.44 -11.82 -12.35
C VAL A 83 -3.52 -12.89 -12.16
N PHE A 84 -3.86 -13.64 -13.21
CA PHE A 84 -4.91 -14.66 -13.18
C PHE A 84 -4.40 -15.98 -12.62
N ILE A 85 -5.11 -16.52 -11.62
CA ILE A 85 -4.88 -17.88 -11.11
C ILE A 85 -6.11 -18.73 -11.45
N PRO A 86 -5.98 -19.77 -12.31
CA PRO A 86 -7.11 -20.60 -12.75
C PRO A 86 -7.94 -21.19 -11.61
N ASP A 87 -7.28 -21.64 -10.53
CA ASP A 87 -7.95 -22.28 -9.38
C ASP A 87 -8.65 -21.28 -8.44
N ARG A 88 -8.51 -19.96 -8.66
CA ARG A 88 -9.09 -18.90 -7.81
C ARG A 88 -10.07 -17.99 -8.56
N GLU A 89 -10.37 -18.31 -9.82
CA GLU A 89 -11.37 -17.61 -10.67
C GLU A 89 -11.26 -16.07 -10.61
N GLY A 90 -10.05 -15.52 -10.60
CA GLY A 90 -9.85 -14.07 -10.57
C GLY A 90 -8.45 -13.60 -10.17
N SER A 91 -8.35 -12.29 -10.01
CA SER A 91 -7.13 -11.59 -9.59
C SER A 91 -7.09 -11.42 -8.08
N VAL A 92 -5.99 -11.82 -7.47
CA VAL A 92 -5.77 -11.76 -6.02
C VAL A 92 -4.85 -10.59 -5.67
N GLN A 93 -5.06 -10.00 -4.49
CA GLN A 93 -4.40 -8.75 -4.08
C GLN A 93 -2.86 -8.83 -4.09
N PRO A 94 -2.21 -9.92 -3.59
CA PRO A 94 -0.75 -10.03 -3.64
C PRO A 94 -0.20 -10.01 -5.07
N GLU A 95 -0.89 -10.66 -6.00
CA GLU A 95 -0.55 -10.76 -7.41
C GLU A 95 -0.72 -9.42 -8.12
N MET A 96 -1.75 -8.64 -7.75
CA MET A 96 -1.89 -7.25 -8.22
C MET A 96 -0.65 -6.43 -7.85
N LEU A 97 -0.25 -6.46 -6.57
CA LEU A 97 0.91 -5.71 -6.10
C LEU A 97 2.22 -6.25 -6.70
N ALA A 98 2.33 -7.57 -6.88
CA ALA A 98 3.51 -8.20 -7.47
C ALA A 98 3.67 -7.85 -8.96
N THR A 99 2.58 -7.80 -9.72
CA THR A 99 2.61 -7.42 -11.13
C THR A 99 3.05 -5.97 -11.30
N VAL A 100 2.61 -5.05 -10.44
CA VAL A 100 3.13 -3.67 -10.44
C VAL A 100 4.66 -3.66 -10.29
N ARG A 101 5.20 -4.49 -9.37
CA ARG A 101 6.64 -4.62 -9.18
C ARG A 101 7.34 -5.19 -10.41
N ARG A 102 6.79 -6.22 -11.05
CA ARG A 102 7.34 -6.78 -12.31
C ARG A 102 7.51 -5.74 -13.42
N HIS A 103 6.71 -4.68 -13.37
CA HIS A 103 6.77 -3.54 -14.29
C HIS A 103 7.60 -2.36 -13.75
N GLU A 104 8.55 -2.62 -12.85
CA GLU A 104 9.47 -1.63 -12.28
C GLU A 104 8.75 -0.41 -11.67
N ARG A 105 7.62 -0.67 -11.01
CA ARG A 105 6.86 0.31 -10.24
C ARG A 105 6.63 -0.19 -8.81
N LEU A 106 6.32 0.73 -7.91
CA LEU A 106 5.98 0.43 -6.53
C LEU A 106 4.46 0.55 -6.37
N ALA A 107 3.86 -0.48 -5.77
CA ALA A 107 2.46 -0.43 -5.35
C ALA A 107 2.41 -0.10 -3.85
N PHE A 108 1.81 1.04 -3.51
CA PHE A 108 1.68 1.51 -2.13
C PHE A 108 0.23 1.33 -1.65
N PRO A 109 -0.03 0.37 -0.74
CA PRO A 109 -1.34 0.28 -0.10
C PRO A 109 -1.70 1.57 0.62
N ILE A 110 -2.92 2.06 0.42
CA ILE A 110 -3.42 3.24 1.14
C ILE A 110 -3.93 2.85 2.53
N ARG A 111 -4.21 3.82 3.41
CA ARG A 111 -4.71 3.54 4.77
C ARG A 111 -6.11 2.93 4.81
N GLY A 112 -6.86 2.96 3.71
CA GLY A 112 -8.24 2.49 3.64
C GLY A 112 -9.22 3.42 4.35
N SER A 113 -9.10 4.73 4.14
CA SER A 113 -10.08 5.72 4.58
C SER A 113 -10.59 6.53 3.39
N PHE A 114 -11.81 7.05 3.49
CA PHE A 114 -12.38 7.87 2.43
C PHE A 114 -11.62 9.18 2.26
N ASP A 115 -11.17 9.80 3.36
CA ASP A 115 -10.27 10.95 3.35
C ASP A 115 -8.98 10.68 2.55
N ASP A 116 -8.33 9.53 2.77
CA ASP A 116 -7.08 9.20 2.08
C ASP A 116 -7.34 8.92 0.59
N LEU A 117 -8.45 8.25 0.25
CA LEU A 117 -8.87 8.04 -1.14
C LEU A 117 -9.00 9.39 -1.88
N LEU A 118 -9.74 10.34 -1.33
CA LEU A 118 -9.93 11.64 -1.98
C LEU A 118 -8.63 12.46 -2.03
N ALA A 119 -7.78 12.36 -1.00
CA ALA A 119 -6.48 13.02 -1.00
C ALA A 119 -5.58 12.52 -2.14
N HIS A 120 -5.55 11.22 -2.41
CA HIS A 120 -4.82 10.66 -3.55
C HIS A 120 -5.37 11.17 -4.89
N LEU A 121 -6.69 11.16 -5.07
CA LEU A 121 -7.31 11.68 -6.30
C LEU A 121 -7.06 13.18 -6.50
N ALA A 122 -6.97 13.95 -5.41
CA ALA A 122 -6.60 15.37 -5.46
C ALA A 122 -5.12 15.60 -5.77
N ALA A 123 -4.25 14.65 -5.38
CA ALA A 123 -2.82 14.70 -5.62
C ALA A 123 -2.41 14.22 -7.01
N GLY A 124 -3.35 13.70 -7.81
CA GLY A 124 -3.06 13.15 -9.14
C GLY A 124 -2.85 11.64 -9.17
N ASP A 125 -3.11 10.92 -8.06
CA ASP A 125 -2.90 9.48 -7.97
C ASP A 125 -4.22 8.74 -8.23
N PRO A 126 -4.39 8.04 -9.37
CA PRO A 126 -5.53 7.14 -9.54
C PRO A 126 -5.41 5.96 -8.57
N VAL A 127 -6.52 5.59 -7.95
CA VAL A 127 -6.52 4.58 -6.88
C VAL A 127 -7.18 3.30 -7.38
N VAL A 128 -6.42 2.21 -7.40
CA VAL A 128 -7.01 0.88 -7.60
C VAL A 128 -7.74 0.50 -6.32
N VAL A 129 -9.02 0.19 -6.44
CA VAL A 129 -9.89 -0.17 -5.31
C VAL A 129 -10.53 -1.53 -5.56
N MET A 130 -10.76 -2.27 -4.49
CA MET A 130 -11.50 -3.54 -4.54
C MET A 130 -12.86 -3.34 -3.90
N GLN A 131 -13.94 -3.66 -4.59
CA GLN A 131 -15.31 -3.60 -4.06
C GLN A 131 -15.88 -5.02 -3.96
N ASN A 132 -16.81 -5.21 -3.01
CA ASN A 132 -17.73 -6.35 -3.04
C ASN A 132 -19.13 -5.85 -3.40
N LEU A 133 -19.52 -6.06 -4.66
CA LEU A 133 -20.75 -5.50 -5.25
C LEU A 133 -22.02 -6.25 -4.82
N SER A 134 -21.89 -7.43 -4.22
CA SER A 134 -23.01 -8.26 -3.80
C SER A 134 -23.12 -8.37 -2.28
N LEU A 135 -24.18 -9.05 -1.82
CA LEU A 135 -24.41 -9.27 -0.39
C LEU A 135 -23.35 -10.21 0.21
N PRO A 136 -23.03 -10.10 1.52
CA PRO A 136 -21.97 -10.89 2.17
C PRO A 136 -22.08 -12.42 2.00
N VAL A 137 -23.29 -12.93 1.71
CA VAL A 137 -23.58 -14.36 1.57
C VAL A 137 -23.15 -14.92 0.19
N TYR A 138 -22.98 -14.06 -0.82
CA TYR A 138 -22.55 -14.45 -2.17
C TYR A 138 -21.63 -13.37 -2.76
N PRO A 139 -20.34 -13.29 -2.39
CA PRO A 139 -19.47 -12.17 -2.75
C PRO A 139 -19.21 -12.05 -4.26
N MET A 140 -19.17 -10.83 -4.77
CA MET A 140 -18.85 -10.46 -6.14
C MET A 140 -17.72 -9.44 -6.07
N TRP A 141 -16.49 -9.95 -6.16
CA TRP A 141 -15.29 -9.15 -6.08
C TRP A 141 -15.05 -8.41 -7.39
N HIS A 142 -14.79 -7.11 -7.28
CA HIS A 142 -14.66 -6.24 -8.44
C HIS A 142 -13.53 -5.24 -8.23
N TYR A 143 -12.56 -5.20 -9.14
CA TYR A 143 -11.58 -4.12 -9.17
C TYR A 143 -12.08 -2.97 -10.04
N ALA A 144 -11.88 -1.75 -9.55
CA ALA A 144 -12.12 -0.53 -10.29
C ALA A 144 -10.94 0.43 -10.06
N VAL A 145 -10.86 1.47 -10.88
CA VAL A 145 -9.90 2.56 -10.70
C VAL A 145 -10.69 3.82 -10.41
N ALA A 146 -10.56 4.34 -9.19
CA ALA A 146 -11.10 5.65 -8.86
C ALA A 146 -10.25 6.72 -9.54
N ILE A 147 -10.90 7.64 -10.25
CA ILE A 147 -10.23 8.69 -11.05
C ILE A 147 -10.71 10.09 -10.73
N GLY A 148 -11.76 10.26 -9.92
CA GLY A 148 -12.24 11.60 -9.58
C GLY A 148 -13.35 11.63 -8.56
N TYR A 149 -13.68 12.82 -8.09
CA TYR A 149 -14.74 13.08 -7.15
C TYR A 149 -15.35 14.48 -7.34
N ASP A 150 -16.57 14.63 -6.82
CA ASP A 150 -17.29 15.88 -6.64
C ASP A 150 -17.80 15.96 -5.20
N LEU A 151 -17.33 16.97 -4.43
CA LEU A 151 -17.75 17.19 -3.04
C LEU A 151 -19.10 17.91 -2.92
N ASP A 152 -19.54 18.64 -3.95
CA ASP A 152 -20.84 19.31 -3.95
C ASP A 152 -21.94 18.28 -4.18
N ASP A 153 -21.73 17.35 -5.10
CA ASP A 153 -22.68 16.30 -5.46
C ASP A 153 -22.48 15.00 -4.64
N GLU A 154 -21.44 14.93 -3.81
CA GLU A 154 -21.01 13.73 -3.07
C GLU A 154 -20.87 12.48 -3.97
N THR A 155 -20.21 12.64 -5.11
CA THR A 155 -20.03 11.55 -6.09
C THR A 155 -18.58 11.19 -6.36
N LEU A 156 -18.33 9.90 -6.57
CA LEU A 156 -17.05 9.34 -6.99
C LEU A 156 -17.17 8.88 -8.44
N THR A 157 -16.14 9.17 -9.23
CA THR A 157 -16.00 8.73 -10.63
C THR A 157 -14.95 7.62 -10.72
N LEU A 158 -15.32 6.51 -11.36
CA LEU A 158 -14.50 5.31 -11.52
C LEU A 158 -14.45 4.84 -12.97
N HIS A 159 -13.31 4.31 -13.40
CA HIS A 159 -13.27 3.33 -14.49
C HIS A 159 -13.67 1.96 -13.95
N SER A 160 -14.77 1.39 -14.45
CA SER A 160 -15.36 0.18 -13.88
C SER A 160 -16.18 -0.63 -14.89
N GLY A 161 -15.86 -1.91 -15.05
CA GLY A 161 -16.57 -2.76 -16.01
C GLY A 161 -16.38 -2.29 -17.45
N GLU A 162 -17.45 -2.26 -18.23
CA GLU A 162 -17.49 -1.69 -19.57
C GLU A 162 -17.76 -0.16 -19.58
N ILE A 163 -17.87 0.45 -18.40
CA ILE A 163 -18.21 1.87 -18.25
C ILE A 163 -16.93 2.67 -17.97
N GLU A 164 -16.54 3.49 -18.94
CA GLU A 164 -15.41 4.42 -18.81
C GLU A 164 -15.63 5.38 -17.66
N ARG A 165 -16.71 6.16 -17.67
CA ARG A 165 -16.98 7.14 -16.62
C ARG A 165 -18.15 6.70 -15.73
N HIS A 166 -17.91 5.77 -14.81
CA HIS A 166 -18.93 5.30 -13.89
C HIS A 166 -19.03 6.20 -12.65
N THR A 167 -20.13 6.94 -12.52
CA THR A 167 -20.37 7.83 -11.38
C THR A 167 -21.29 7.18 -10.35
N MET A 168 -20.95 7.24 -9.06
CA MET A 168 -21.80 6.78 -7.97
C MET A 168 -21.67 7.65 -6.73
N SER A 169 -22.67 7.63 -5.83
CA SER A 169 -22.60 8.40 -4.58
C SER A 169 -21.51 7.85 -3.64
N PHE A 170 -20.91 8.73 -2.84
CA PHE A 170 -19.93 8.37 -1.80
C PHE A 170 -20.45 7.28 -0.86
N SER A 171 -21.70 7.40 -0.40
CA SER A 171 -22.36 6.42 0.46
C SER A 171 -22.44 5.02 -0.16
N ARG A 172 -22.79 4.93 -1.45
CA ARG A 172 -22.91 3.64 -2.14
C ARG A 172 -21.55 3.03 -2.37
N PHE A 173 -20.58 3.83 -2.79
CA PHE A 173 -19.21 3.37 -2.96
C PHE A 173 -18.64 2.82 -1.64
N ASP A 174 -18.64 3.63 -0.58
CA ASP A 174 -18.03 3.27 0.70
C ASP A 174 -18.68 2.03 1.31
N ALA A 175 -20.00 1.85 1.16
CA ALA A 175 -20.69 0.65 1.64
C ALA A 175 -20.22 -0.65 0.97
N THR A 176 -19.75 -0.59 -0.27
CA THR A 176 -19.19 -1.75 -1.00
C THR A 176 -17.69 -1.91 -0.81
N TRP A 177 -16.99 -0.80 -0.60
CA TRP A 177 -15.54 -0.76 -0.33
C TRP A 177 -15.21 -1.19 1.11
N ALA A 178 -16.06 -0.85 2.07
CA ALA A 178 -15.90 -1.28 3.47
C ALA A 178 -15.94 -2.82 3.62
N ARG A 179 -16.56 -3.54 2.69
CA ARG A 179 -16.63 -5.02 2.69
C ARG A 179 -15.32 -5.70 2.30
N THR A 180 -14.36 -4.94 1.78
CA THR A 180 -13.00 -5.39 1.44
C THR A 180 -11.97 -4.78 2.38
N ASP A 181 -12.39 -4.35 3.58
CA ASP A 181 -11.58 -3.59 4.52
C ASP A 181 -11.01 -2.29 3.91
N ARG A 182 -11.75 -1.70 2.97
CA ARG A 182 -11.35 -0.52 2.20
C ARG A 182 -9.98 -0.71 1.53
N TRP A 183 -9.75 -1.89 1.00
CA TRP A 183 -8.51 -2.19 0.30
C TRP A 183 -8.36 -1.35 -0.96
N GLY A 184 -7.19 -0.75 -1.10
CA GLY A 184 -6.77 -0.05 -2.31
C GLY A 184 -5.28 0.29 -2.27
N PHE A 185 -4.75 0.64 -3.43
CA PHE A 185 -3.36 1.05 -3.58
C PHE A 185 -3.19 2.06 -4.71
N VAL A 186 -2.08 2.81 -4.63
CA VAL A 186 -1.61 3.70 -5.69
C VAL A 186 -0.30 3.18 -6.25
N VAL A 187 0.02 3.54 -7.48
CA VAL A 187 1.25 3.14 -8.17
C VAL A 187 2.16 4.35 -8.35
N ALA A 188 3.45 4.18 -8.06
CA ALA A 188 4.44 5.21 -8.29
C ALA A 188 5.76 4.63 -8.81
N LYS A 189 6.53 5.46 -9.50
CA LYS A 189 7.91 5.14 -9.91
C LYS A 189 8.88 5.17 -8.72
N PRO A 190 10.03 4.47 -8.80
CA PRO A 190 11.09 4.60 -7.80
C PRO A 190 11.47 6.06 -7.53
N GLY A 191 11.73 6.39 -6.27
CA GLY A 191 12.03 7.76 -5.83
C GLY A 191 10.81 8.64 -5.59
N THR A 192 9.60 8.18 -5.92
CA THR A 192 8.36 8.89 -5.56
C THR A 192 7.68 8.18 -4.39
N LEU A 193 7.42 8.94 -3.31
CA LEU A 193 6.55 8.50 -2.23
C LEU A 193 5.24 9.29 -2.27
N PRO A 194 4.11 8.69 -2.70
CA PRO A 194 2.82 9.37 -2.73
C PRO A 194 2.42 9.95 -1.37
N GLU A 195 1.70 11.07 -1.36
CA GLU A 195 1.23 11.68 -0.11
C GLU A 195 0.30 10.72 0.66
N GLY A 196 0.20 10.87 1.98
CA GLY A 196 -0.71 10.05 2.79
C GLY A 196 -0.28 8.59 3.03
N ILE A 197 0.67 8.04 2.27
CA ILE A 197 1.25 6.71 2.51
C ILE A 197 1.94 6.68 3.87
N THR A 198 1.59 5.72 4.73
CA THR A 198 2.21 5.59 6.06
C THR A 198 3.63 5.07 5.98
N ALA A 199 4.45 5.37 6.99
CA ALA A 199 5.80 4.79 7.12
C ALA A 199 5.79 3.25 7.01
N ARG A 200 4.80 2.57 7.63
CA ARG A 200 4.67 1.12 7.55
C ARG A 200 4.41 0.64 6.12
N ASN A 201 3.45 1.25 5.43
CA ASN A 201 3.10 0.85 4.06
C ASN A 201 4.25 1.16 3.09
N ALA A 202 4.94 2.29 3.30
CA ALA A 202 6.11 2.68 2.53
C ALA A 202 7.26 1.67 2.70
N VAL A 203 7.65 1.34 3.93
CA VAL A 203 8.67 0.31 4.21
C VAL A 203 8.31 -1.00 3.53
N ASN A 204 7.08 -1.49 3.72
CA ASN A 204 6.64 -2.76 3.12
C ASN A 204 6.71 -2.74 1.58
N ALA A 205 6.24 -1.66 0.95
CA ALA A 205 6.23 -1.54 -0.51
C ALA A 205 7.65 -1.43 -1.09
N ILE A 206 8.52 -0.64 -0.47
CA ILE A 206 9.90 -0.44 -0.92
C ILE A 206 10.73 -1.70 -0.68
N SER A 207 10.61 -2.35 0.49
CA SER A 207 11.27 -3.63 0.76
C SER A 207 10.84 -4.73 -0.23
N ALA A 208 9.54 -4.81 -0.56
CA ALA A 208 9.06 -5.77 -1.55
C ALA A 208 9.58 -5.46 -2.97
N TYR A 209 9.84 -4.19 -3.29
CA TYR A 209 10.46 -3.76 -4.55
C TYR A 209 11.96 -4.09 -4.57
N GLU A 210 12.67 -3.82 -3.47
CA GLU A 210 14.08 -4.19 -3.27
C GLU A 210 14.29 -5.70 -3.39
N GLU A 211 13.44 -6.52 -2.78
CA GLU A 211 13.55 -7.98 -2.86
C GLU A 211 13.46 -8.47 -4.31
N ALA A 212 12.70 -7.78 -5.16
CA ALA A 212 12.50 -8.15 -6.56
C ALA A 212 13.58 -7.62 -7.51
N HIS A 213 14.19 -6.45 -7.23
CA HIS A 213 15.09 -5.75 -8.17
C HIS A 213 16.48 -5.43 -7.61
N GLY A 214 16.69 -5.68 -6.33
CA GLY A 214 17.92 -5.37 -5.61
C GLY A 214 17.94 -3.98 -4.95
N PRO A 215 18.89 -3.78 -4.02
CA PRO A 215 19.01 -2.58 -3.20
C PRO A 215 19.37 -1.31 -3.99
N GLU A 216 20.17 -1.43 -5.06
CA GLU A 216 20.51 -0.30 -5.93
C GLU A 216 19.25 0.30 -6.60
N ALA A 217 18.36 -0.55 -7.13
CA ALA A 217 17.11 -0.11 -7.75
C ALA A 217 16.16 0.57 -6.74
N ALA A 218 16.22 0.18 -5.47
CA ALA A 218 15.39 0.75 -4.40
C ALA A 218 15.97 2.03 -3.77
N LEU A 219 17.22 2.39 -4.09
CA LEU A 219 17.94 3.49 -3.44
C LEU A 219 17.15 4.81 -3.42
N SER A 220 16.65 5.23 -4.59
CA SER A 220 15.87 6.47 -4.70
C SER A 220 14.60 6.44 -3.85
N SER A 221 13.94 5.29 -3.76
CA SER A 221 12.73 5.11 -2.93
C SER A 221 13.07 5.17 -1.44
N TRP A 222 14.19 4.58 -1.00
CA TRP A 222 14.65 4.71 0.38
C TRP A 222 15.05 6.14 0.74
N GLN A 223 15.65 6.88 -0.20
CA GLN A 223 15.94 8.31 -0.02
C GLN A 223 14.65 9.11 0.22
N ALA A 224 13.62 8.93 -0.62
CA ALA A 224 12.32 9.58 -0.44
C ALA A 224 11.63 9.16 0.88
N MET A 225 11.80 7.90 1.29
CA MET A 225 11.28 7.37 2.55
C MET A 225 11.91 8.07 3.77
N VAL A 226 13.24 8.17 3.83
CA VAL A 226 13.91 8.82 4.97
C VAL A 226 13.75 10.33 4.98
N GLU A 227 13.57 10.96 3.81
CA GLU A 227 13.26 12.39 3.74
C GLU A 227 11.91 12.68 4.43
N ARG A 228 10.90 11.82 4.22
CA ARG A 228 9.59 11.97 4.85
C ARG A 228 9.52 11.44 6.27
N TYR A 229 10.27 10.39 6.59
CA TYR A 229 10.24 9.69 7.87
C TYR A 229 11.66 9.52 8.43
N PRO A 230 12.33 10.64 8.80
CA PRO A 230 13.74 10.62 9.18
C PRO A 230 14.04 9.78 10.42
N ASP A 231 13.05 9.58 11.29
CA ASP A 231 13.18 8.83 12.55
C ASP A 231 12.92 7.32 12.40
N ASN A 232 12.66 6.82 11.18
CA ASN A 232 12.44 5.41 10.96
C ASN A 232 13.79 4.66 10.83
N ALA A 233 14.22 4.01 11.91
CA ALA A 233 15.49 3.27 11.97
C ALA A 233 15.62 2.19 10.88
N VAL A 234 14.54 1.47 10.59
CA VAL A 234 14.52 0.40 9.57
C VAL A 234 14.77 0.98 8.18
N ALA A 235 14.15 2.11 7.85
CA ALA A 235 14.37 2.80 6.58
C ALA A 235 15.80 3.35 6.45
N GLN A 236 16.38 3.87 7.54
CA GLN A 236 17.78 4.32 7.56
C GLN A 236 18.75 3.16 7.35
N PHE A 237 18.49 2.00 7.97
CA PHE A 237 19.28 0.80 7.74
C PHE A 237 19.18 0.30 6.30
N ALA A 238 17.96 0.22 5.75
CA ALA A 238 17.76 -0.18 4.36
C ALA A 238 18.42 0.79 3.37
N LEU A 239 18.36 2.10 3.66
CA LEU A 239 19.09 3.12 2.90
C LEU A 239 20.61 2.92 2.96
N GLY A 240 21.15 2.54 4.12
CA GLY A 240 22.57 2.20 4.25
C GLY A 240 22.97 1.01 3.38
N ASN A 241 22.14 -0.04 3.35
CA ASN A 241 22.36 -1.19 2.47
C ASN A 241 22.30 -0.78 0.99
N ALA A 242 21.34 0.07 0.62
CA ALA A 242 21.21 0.61 -0.73
C ALA A 242 22.43 1.46 -1.15
N TYR A 243 22.91 2.34 -0.29
CA TYR A 243 24.14 3.10 -0.55
C TYR A 243 25.37 2.21 -0.66
N TYR A 244 25.47 1.17 0.16
CA TYR A 244 26.58 0.24 0.08
C TYR A 244 26.60 -0.52 -1.25
N ALA A 245 25.43 -1.01 -1.69
CA ALA A 245 25.28 -1.67 -2.99
C ALA A 245 25.62 -0.73 -4.15
N ASP A 246 25.25 0.54 -4.05
CA ASP A 246 25.56 1.60 -5.02
C ASP A 246 27.00 2.16 -4.88
N GLN A 247 27.89 1.46 -4.16
CA GLN A 247 29.32 1.82 -4.00
C GLN A 247 29.55 3.21 -3.37
N GLN A 248 28.66 3.64 -2.47
CA GLN A 248 28.77 4.88 -1.69
C GLN A 248 28.99 4.58 -0.19
N PRO A 249 30.15 4.02 0.20
CA PRO A 249 30.37 3.51 1.56
C PRO A 249 30.31 4.60 2.65
N GLU A 250 30.70 5.84 2.34
CA GLU A 250 30.59 6.95 3.29
C GLU A 250 29.13 7.29 3.63
N LYS A 251 28.25 7.29 2.62
CA LYS A 251 26.80 7.50 2.84
C LYS A 251 26.16 6.30 3.53
N ALA A 252 26.61 5.09 3.19
CA ALA A 252 26.16 3.87 3.85
C ALA A 252 26.48 3.93 5.35
N LEU A 253 27.73 4.27 5.70
CA LEU A 253 28.17 4.42 7.09
C LEU A 253 27.31 5.44 7.84
N ASN A 254 27.06 6.61 7.25
CA ASN A 254 26.21 7.63 7.86
C ASN A 254 24.78 7.14 8.09
N ALA A 255 24.17 6.49 7.10
CA ALA A 255 22.81 5.96 7.23
C ALA A 255 22.71 4.87 8.31
N PHE A 256 23.70 3.98 8.42
CA PHE A 256 23.76 2.99 9.49
C PHE A 256 23.95 3.63 10.88
N GLN A 257 24.77 4.68 11.00
CA GLN A 257 24.91 5.44 12.25
C GLN A 257 23.58 6.07 12.68
N VAL A 258 22.85 6.69 11.76
CA VAL A 258 21.52 7.24 12.07
C VAL A 258 20.55 6.10 12.47
N ALA A 259 20.64 4.93 11.83
CA ALA A 259 19.84 3.78 12.21
C ALA A 259 20.11 3.34 13.66
N THR A 260 21.37 3.31 14.11
CA THR A 260 21.72 2.92 15.49
C THR A 260 21.44 4.03 16.51
N GLU A 261 21.46 5.30 16.10
CA GLU A 261 20.99 6.41 16.95
C GLU A 261 19.48 6.31 17.22
N ARG A 262 18.70 5.86 16.23
CA ARG A 262 17.24 5.71 16.33
C ARG A 262 16.82 4.41 16.98
N ASP A 263 17.56 3.33 16.72
CA ASP A 263 17.42 2.05 17.39
C ASP A 263 18.79 1.51 17.84
N PRO A 264 19.19 1.79 19.09
CA PRO A 264 20.46 1.31 19.64
C PRO A 264 20.57 -0.21 19.71
N GLN A 265 19.46 -0.96 19.60
CA GLN A 265 19.43 -2.43 19.62
C GLN A 265 19.48 -3.05 18.23
N MET A 266 19.66 -2.25 17.17
CA MET A 266 19.78 -2.74 15.81
C MET A 266 21.18 -3.34 15.55
N GLY A 267 21.41 -4.56 16.03
CA GLY A 267 22.72 -5.22 15.92
C GLY A 267 23.20 -5.44 14.49
N ALA A 268 22.29 -5.62 13.52
CA ALA A 268 22.65 -5.67 12.09
C ALA A 268 23.28 -4.36 11.58
N ALA A 269 22.81 -3.20 12.05
CA ALA A 269 23.39 -1.90 11.68
C ALA A 269 24.77 -1.72 12.33
N TRP A 270 24.92 -2.10 13.60
CA TRP A 270 26.22 -2.11 14.29
C TRP A 270 27.25 -3.00 13.58
N LEU A 271 26.84 -4.19 13.14
CA LEU A 271 27.70 -5.09 12.37
C LEU A 271 28.17 -4.42 11.07
N ASN A 272 27.25 -3.81 10.31
CA ASN A 272 27.59 -3.15 9.05
C ASN A 272 28.52 -1.94 9.25
N ILE A 273 28.32 -1.16 10.33
CA ILE A 273 29.25 -0.07 10.71
C ILE A 273 30.64 -0.64 10.95
N GLY A 274 30.75 -1.70 11.76
CA GLY A 274 32.03 -2.33 12.08
C GLY A 274 32.79 -2.83 10.86
N LEU A 275 32.08 -3.53 9.96
CA LEU A 275 32.65 -4.03 8.71
C LEU A 275 33.14 -2.89 7.79
N LEU A 276 32.37 -1.82 7.66
CA LEU A 276 32.76 -0.65 6.86
C LEU A 276 33.97 0.08 7.46
N GLN A 277 34.06 0.16 8.79
CA GLN A 277 35.20 0.79 9.45
C GLN A 277 36.49 -0.02 9.26
N LEU A 278 36.42 -1.35 9.25
CA LEU A 278 37.56 -2.20 8.88
C LEU A 278 38.01 -1.95 7.44
N GLN A 279 37.06 -1.87 6.51
CA GLN A 279 37.36 -1.57 5.11
C GLN A 279 38.05 -0.19 4.94
N ASN A 280 37.72 0.76 5.81
CA ASN A 280 38.31 2.10 5.84
C ASN A 280 39.58 2.19 6.72
N GLU A 281 40.18 1.07 7.12
CA GLU A 281 41.39 1.00 7.93
C GLU A 281 41.27 1.72 9.30
N GLN A 282 40.06 1.69 9.91
CA GLN A 282 39.75 2.26 11.22
C GLN A 282 39.46 1.15 12.27
N PRO A 283 40.46 0.38 12.71
CA PRO A 283 40.26 -0.81 13.54
C PRO A 283 39.65 -0.52 14.92
N GLU A 284 40.00 0.60 15.56
CA GLU A 284 39.45 0.98 16.87
C GLU A 284 37.94 1.27 16.79
N ALA A 285 37.53 2.07 15.80
CA ALA A 285 36.12 2.38 15.57
C ALA A 285 35.33 1.13 15.13
N ALA A 286 35.97 0.24 14.37
CA ALA A 286 35.38 -1.04 14.01
C ALA A 286 35.14 -1.91 15.24
N ARG A 287 36.12 -2.02 16.15
CA ARG A 287 36.00 -2.81 17.38
C ARG A 287 34.80 -2.37 18.21
N GLU A 288 34.65 -1.07 18.44
CA GLU A 288 33.52 -0.54 19.21
C GLU A 288 32.16 -0.97 18.62
N ALA A 289 31.99 -0.82 17.31
CA ALA A 289 30.75 -1.18 16.64
C ALA A 289 30.50 -2.70 16.64
N LEU A 290 31.55 -3.51 16.44
CA LEU A 290 31.45 -4.97 16.46
C LEU A 290 31.16 -5.49 17.87
N ASP A 291 31.75 -4.91 18.91
CA ASP A 291 31.44 -5.25 20.32
C ASP A 291 29.96 -4.98 20.62
N LYS A 292 29.41 -3.86 20.14
CA LYS A 292 27.97 -3.59 20.24
C LYS A 292 27.15 -4.66 19.53
N ALA A 293 27.47 -4.98 18.28
CA ALA A 293 26.78 -6.01 17.51
C ALA A 293 26.85 -7.39 18.20
N ALA A 294 28.00 -7.77 18.74
CA ALA A 294 28.21 -9.04 19.44
C ALA A 294 27.47 -9.13 20.79
N SER A 295 27.17 -7.99 21.42
CA SER A 295 26.41 -7.92 22.68
C SER A 295 24.89 -8.04 22.50
N ILE A 296 24.39 -7.84 21.27
CA ILE A 296 22.97 -7.87 20.95
C ILE A 296 22.62 -9.25 20.36
N GLU A 297 21.65 -9.95 20.95
CA GLU A 297 21.18 -11.24 20.45
C GLU A 297 20.54 -11.11 19.07
N GLY A 298 20.97 -11.93 18.10
CA GLY A 298 20.40 -11.97 16.76
C GLY A 298 21.31 -12.69 15.76
N SER A 299 20.88 -12.74 14.49
CA SER A 299 21.63 -13.44 13.43
C SER A 299 22.99 -12.81 13.13
N TRP A 300 23.18 -11.54 13.47
CA TRP A 300 24.44 -10.80 13.31
C TRP A 300 25.52 -11.15 14.35
N GLN A 301 25.12 -11.69 15.52
CA GLN A 301 25.97 -11.82 16.69
C GLN A 301 27.20 -12.68 16.43
N ALA A 302 26.99 -13.88 15.87
CA ALA A 302 28.07 -14.82 15.57
C ALA A 302 29.08 -14.23 14.58
N ARG A 303 28.58 -13.49 13.58
CA ARG A 303 29.45 -12.84 12.59
C ARG A 303 30.28 -11.72 13.22
N ALA A 304 29.70 -10.93 14.13
CA ALA A 304 30.44 -9.89 14.84
C ALA A 304 31.58 -10.49 15.69
N GLN A 305 31.30 -11.57 16.42
CA GLN A 305 32.29 -12.29 17.23
C GLN A 305 33.43 -12.86 16.37
N GLU A 306 33.09 -13.52 15.26
CA GLU A 306 34.09 -14.06 14.33
C GLU A 306 35.03 -12.97 13.79
N VAL A 307 34.51 -11.78 13.46
CA VAL A 307 35.33 -10.68 12.94
C VAL A 307 36.25 -10.10 14.02
N LEU A 308 35.76 -9.97 15.26
CA LEU A 308 36.56 -9.51 16.40
C LEU A 308 37.74 -10.44 16.68
N GLU A 309 37.51 -11.76 16.65
CA GLU A 309 38.56 -12.78 16.88
C GLU A 309 39.58 -12.80 15.72
N ASN A 310 39.13 -12.77 14.47
CA ASN A 310 40.04 -13.05 13.35
C ASN A 310 40.74 -11.83 12.74
N GLN A 311 40.20 -10.62 12.92
CA GLN A 311 40.69 -9.42 12.22
C GLN A 311 41.15 -8.31 13.17
N LEU A 312 40.91 -8.49 14.46
CA LEU A 312 41.21 -7.51 15.51
C LEU A 312 41.84 -8.20 16.73
N GLU A 313 42.51 -9.34 16.57
CA GLU A 313 43.44 -9.85 17.58
C GLU A 313 44.77 -9.06 17.49
N ASP A 314 45.28 -8.62 18.65
CA ASP A 314 46.52 -7.82 18.80
C ASP A 314 47.79 -8.53 18.27
#